data_AF-A0A950JFS7-F1
#
_entry.id   AF-A0A950JFS7-F1
#
_cell.length_a   1.000
_cell.length_b   1.000
_cell.length_c   1.000
_cell.angle_alpha   90.00
_cell.angle_beta   90.00
_cell.angle_gamma   90.00
#
_symmetry.space_group_name_H-M   'P 1'
#
loop_
_entity.id
_entity.type
_entity.pdbx_description
1 polymer ?
#
loop_
_entity_poly.entity_id
_entity_poly.type
_entity_poly.pdbx_seq_one_letter_code
_entity_poly.pdbx_strand_id
1 'polypeptide(L)'
;MRNTLVAALGAAMIAAFCPNSSAHAALINFSLGVFGAVTYTGTSLDQSSSIELGDSTLIVGETGVGDDSGLKHFDIVAISPSDIAYGPGTGPGTLPGAGVFKTWTATDGDKFTETLTTVDSINRGTPNAVTVKLSGTVSDTSGVFVDTPIFLILSANQVGGPHTAISMSFTDTSVVAGVPEASTWAMMGLGFAGLGYAASRRRKTIDVSLLT
;
A
#
# COMPACT_ATOMS: atom_id res chain seq x y z
N MET A 1 -54.06 -3.81 10.22
CA MET A 1 -52.97 -2.82 10.37
C MET A 1 -51.76 -3.39 11.15
N ARG A 2 -51.31 -4.63 10.90
CA ARG A 2 -50.22 -5.28 11.69
C ARG A 2 -48.99 -5.74 10.89
N ASN A 3 -48.96 -5.55 9.56
CA ASN A 3 -47.92 -6.15 8.71
C ASN A 3 -46.86 -5.17 8.18
N THR A 4 -46.94 -3.87 8.48
CA THR A 4 -46.00 -2.87 7.96
C THR A 4 -44.81 -2.58 8.89
N LEU A 5 -44.86 -3.01 10.16
CA LEU A 5 -43.80 -2.75 11.15
C LEU A 5 -42.59 -3.69 11.03
N VAL A 6 -42.76 -4.89 10.46
CA VAL A 6 -41.67 -5.88 10.38
C VAL A 6 -40.67 -5.55 9.26
N ALA A 7 -41.12 -4.93 8.17
CA ALA A 7 -40.25 -4.55 7.06
C ALA A 7 -39.33 -3.36 7.39
N ALA A 8 -39.80 -2.43 8.22
CA ALA A 8 -39.04 -1.24 8.61
C ALA A 8 -37.89 -1.58 9.60
N LEU A 9 -38.08 -2.59 10.45
CA LEU A 9 -37.06 -2.99 11.42
C LEU A 9 -35.89 -3.78 10.78
N GLY A 10 -36.16 -4.54 9.71
CA GLY A 10 -35.14 -5.29 8.98
C GLY A 10 -34.19 -4.40 8.14
N ALA A 11 -34.68 -3.27 7.63
CA ALA A 11 -33.87 -2.34 6.86
C ALA A 11 -32.94 -1.47 7.75
N ALA A 12 -33.32 -1.22 9.00
CA ALA A 12 -32.54 -0.38 9.91
C ALA A 12 -31.33 -1.11 10.55
N MET A 13 -31.41 -2.42 10.74
CA MET A 13 -30.31 -3.22 11.32
C MET A 13 -29.10 -3.39 10.39
N ILE A 14 -29.27 -3.27 9.07
CA ILE A 14 -28.18 -3.45 8.10
C ILE A 14 -27.32 -2.19 7.95
N ALA A 15 -27.83 -1.01 8.33
CA ALA A 15 -27.12 0.26 8.19
C ALA A 15 -26.18 0.60 9.36
N ALA A 16 -26.22 -0.15 10.46
CA ALA A 16 -25.51 0.21 11.70
C ALA A 16 -24.11 -0.42 11.85
N PHE A 17 -23.68 -1.27 10.93
CA PHE A 17 -22.36 -1.88 10.96
C PHE A 17 -21.71 -1.81 9.58
N CYS A 18 -20.95 -0.75 9.31
CA CYS A 18 -19.78 -0.88 8.46
C CYS A 18 -18.88 0.34 8.64
N PRO A 19 -17.61 0.17 9.07
CA PRO A 19 -16.63 1.23 9.01
C PRO A 19 -16.40 1.65 7.55
N ASN A 20 -16.14 2.93 7.35
CA ASN A 20 -15.79 3.50 6.05
C ASN A 20 -14.43 2.95 5.62
N SER A 21 -14.37 2.23 4.50
CA SER A 21 -13.10 1.88 3.86
C SER A 21 -12.98 2.67 2.57
N SER A 22 -12.36 3.85 2.62
CA SER A 22 -11.97 4.54 1.40
C SER A 22 -10.81 3.78 0.74
N ALA A 23 -10.69 3.84 -0.58
CA ALA A 23 -9.53 3.32 -1.28
C ALA A 23 -8.35 4.27 -1.04
N HIS A 24 -7.34 3.86 -0.27
CA HIS A 24 -6.19 4.71 0.08
C HIS A 24 -4.94 4.24 -0.69
N ALA A 25 -4.49 5.02 -1.66
CA ALA A 25 -3.15 4.85 -2.24
C ALA A 25 -2.23 5.85 -1.53
N ALA A 26 -1.53 5.41 -0.49
CA ALA A 26 -0.58 6.26 0.21
C ALA A 26 0.75 6.29 -0.58
N LEU A 27 1.14 7.49 -1.02
CA LEU A 27 2.49 7.77 -1.51
C LEU A 27 3.26 8.43 -0.37
N ILE A 28 4.42 7.92 -0.02
CA ILE A 28 5.27 8.52 1.01
C ILE A 28 6.69 8.63 0.47
N ASN A 29 7.22 9.84 0.46
CA ASN A 29 8.60 10.10 0.07
C ASN A 29 9.46 10.20 1.33
N PHE A 30 10.64 9.58 1.30
CA PHE A 30 11.62 9.67 2.37
C PHE A 30 12.96 10.16 1.85
N SER A 31 13.63 10.93 2.71
CA SER A 31 15.03 11.33 2.58
C SER A 31 15.87 10.66 3.68
N LEU A 32 17.19 10.69 3.53
CA LEU A 32 18.09 10.30 4.61
C LEU A 32 18.23 11.45 5.61
N GLY A 33 18.06 11.15 6.90
CA GLY A 33 18.10 12.14 7.97
C GLY A 33 19.47 12.38 8.57
N VAL A 34 20.01 11.36 9.23
CA VAL A 34 21.36 11.36 9.78
C VAL A 34 22.27 10.71 8.76
N PHE A 35 23.32 11.41 8.32
CA PHE A 35 24.28 10.85 7.38
C PHE A 35 25.24 9.90 8.10
N GLY A 36 24.88 8.61 8.12
CA GLY A 36 25.90 7.56 8.15
C GLY A 36 26.69 7.57 6.84
N ALA A 37 27.87 6.95 6.83
CA ALA A 37 28.60 6.76 5.57
C ALA A 37 27.83 5.76 4.69
N VAL A 38 27.01 6.27 3.76
CA VAL A 38 26.34 5.43 2.77
C VAL A 38 27.40 4.78 1.88
N THR A 39 27.40 3.46 1.82
CA THR A 39 28.34 2.68 1.01
C THR A 39 27.58 1.67 0.14
N TYR A 40 28.28 1.05 -0.81
CA TYR A 40 27.70 0.03 -1.67
C TYR A 40 28.72 -1.05 -2.00
N THR A 41 28.22 -2.24 -2.31
CA THR A 41 29.07 -3.37 -2.75
C THR A 41 29.12 -3.43 -4.26
N GLY A 42 30.19 -2.94 -4.88
CA GLY A 42 30.41 -2.93 -6.33
C GLY A 42 31.56 -2.01 -6.73
N THR A 43 31.90 -1.98 -8.03
CA THR A 43 32.92 -1.08 -8.61
C THR A 43 32.38 0.32 -8.89
N SER A 44 31.08 0.41 -9.17
CA SER A 44 30.30 1.64 -9.35
C SER A 44 28.85 1.36 -8.94
N LEU A 45 28.05 2.42 -8.78
CA LEU A 45 26.65 2.29 -8.37
C LEU A 45 25.79 1.52 -9.38
N ASP A 46 26.05 1.65 -10.67
CA ASP A 46 25.35 0.87 -11.70
C ASP A 46 25.75 -0.63 -11.66
N GLN A 47 26.87 -0.97 -11.01
CA GLN A 47 27.33 -2.36 -10.82
C GLN A 47 27.17 -2.86 -9.38
N SER A 48 26.50 -2.11 -8.49
CA SER A 48 26.38 -2.51 -7.09
C SER A 48 25.38 -3.63 -6.88
N SER A 49 25.59 -4.46 -5.85
CA SER A 49 24.71 -5.57 -5.47
C SER A 49 24.01 -5.35 -4.12
N SER A 50 24.48 -4.39 -3.34
CA SER A 50 23.85 -3.92 -2.12
C SER A 50 24.15 -2.44 -1.88
N ILE A 51 23.32 -1.79 -1.07
CA ILE A 51 23.56 -0.44 -0.53
C ILE A 51 23.43 -0.52 0.99
N GLU A 52 24.48 -0.08 1.70
CA GLU A 52 24.53 0.02 3.15
C GLU A 52 24.27 1.46 3.56
N LEU A 53 23.21 1.66 4.34
CA LEU A 53 22.79 2.96 4.84
C LEU A 53 23.57 3.36 6.11
N GLY A 54 24.30 2.43 6.73
CA GLY A 54 24.99 2.63 7.99
C GLY A 54 24.00 3.00 9.10
N ASP A 55 24.36 4.00 9.91
CA ASP A 55 23.50 4.52 10.98
C ASP A 55 22.40 5.49 10.48
N SER A 56 22.16 5.54 9.17
CA SER A 56 21.19 6.50 8.61
C SER A 56 19.75 6.09 8.93
N THR A 57 18.94 7.09 9.26
CA THR A 57 17.49 6.94 9.41
C THR A 57 16.77 7.53 8.21
N LEU A 58 15.56 7.02 7.93
CA LEU A 58 14.67 7.64 6.95
C LEU A 58 13.90 8.77 7.63
N ILE A 59 13.79 9.91 6.97
CA ILE A 59 12.94 11.02 7.37
C ILE A 59 11.85 11.19 6.33
N VAL A 60 10.61 11.34 6.79
CA VAL A 60 9.46 11.60 5.91
C VAL A 60 9.61 12.97 5.25
N GLY A 61 9.79 12.95 3.94
CA GLY A 61 9.87 14.13 3.09
C GLY A 61 8.49 14.64 2.66
N GLU A 62 7.56 13.76 2.29
CA GLU A 62 6.21 14.16 1.90
C GLU A 62 5.26 12.98 2.03
N THR A 63 4.00 13.25 2.35
CA THR A 63 2.89 12.29 2.31
C THR A 63 1.87 12.71 1.25
N GLY A 64 1.38 11.74 0.49
CA GLY A 64 0.42 11.93 -0.58
C GLY A 64 -1.01 12.13 -0.06
N VAL A 65 -1.90 12.57 -0.97
CA VAL A 65 -3.33 12.72 -0.65
C VAL A 65 -3.92 11.37 -0.29
N GLY A 66 -4.65 11.32 0.83
CA GLY A 66 -5.27 10.08 1.31
C GLY A 66 -4.29 9.14 2.01
N ASP A 67 -3.11 9.61 2.40
CA ASP A 67 -2.28 8.89 3.36
C ASP A 67 -2.99 8.77 4.72
N ASP A 68 -3.00 7.56 5.28
CA ASP A 68 -3.53 7.24 6.61
C ASP A 68 -2.49 6.47 7.43
N SER A 69 -1.21 6.58 7.06
CA SER A 69 -0.10 5.97 7.80
C SER A 69 0.18 6.65 9.15
N GLY A 70 -0.45 7.79 9.40
CA GLY A 70 -0.22 8.65 10.56
C GLY A 70 1.14 9.35 10.59
N LEU A 71 1.97 9.16 9.54
CA LEU A 71 3.25 9.84 9.39
C LEU A 71 3.06 11.30 8.99
N LYS A 72 3.96 12.14 9.49
CA LYS A 72 4.03 13.56 9.20
C LYS A 72 5.39 13.91 8.64
N HIS A 73 5.44 15.03 7.94
CA HIS A 73 6.71 15.60 7.49
C HIS A 73 7.69 15.71 8.66
N PHE A 74 8.93 15.24 8.44
CA PHE A 74 10.01 15.11 9.40
C PHE A 74 9.93 13.96 10.42
N ASP A 75 8.91 13.10 10.37
CA ASP A 75 8.91 11.89 11.19
C ASP A 75 10.06 10.96 10.80
N ILE A 76 10.63 10.28 11.80
CA ILE A 76 11.77 9.38 11.63
C ILE A 76 11.25 7.94 11.54
N VAL A 77 11.65 7.24 10.49
CA VAL A 77 11.33 5.82 10.27
C VAL A 77 12.63 5.01 10.27
N ALA A 78 12.64 3.95 11.08
CA ALA A 78 13.73 2.99 11.11
C ALA A 78 13.57 1.97 9.98
N ILE A 79 14.69 1.63 9.35
CA ILE A 79 14.79 0.58 8.33
C ILE A 79 15.75 -0.50 8.83
N SER A 80 15.39 -1.76 8.64
CA SER A 80 16.22 -2.91 9.06
C SER A 80 16.10 -4.04 8.04
N PRO A 81 17.19 -4.67 7.59
CA PRO A 81 18.58 -4.27 7.82
C PRO A 81 18.93 -2.93 7.15
N SER A 82 20.03 -2.31 7.57
CA SER A 82 20.59 -1.11 6.94
C SER A 82 21.33 -1.44 5.63
N ASP A 83 21.82 -2.69 5.49
CA ASP A 83 22.31 -3.25 4.21
C ASP A 83 21.15 -3.80 3.38
N ILE A 84 20.78 -3.07 2.34
CA ILE A 84 19.75 -3.47 1.38
C ILE A 84 20.45 -4.23 0.25
N ALA A 85 20.52 -5.55 0.39
CA ALA A 85 21.00 -6.43 -0.66
C ALA A 85 19.90 -6.68 -1.71
N TYR A 86 20.18 -6.41 -2.98
CA TYR A 86 19.26 -6.66 -4.11
C TYR A 86 19.90 -7.51 -5.22
N GLY A 87 21.19 -7.83 -5.10
CA GLY A 87 21.90 -8.74 -5.98
C GLY A 87 22.37 -8.11 -7.30
N PRO A 88 23.16 -8.86 -8.09
CA PRO A 88 23.79 -8.36 -9.32
C PRO A 88 22.84 -8.36 -10.55
N GLY A 89 21.63 -8.89 -10.41
CA GLY A 89 20.67 -9.02 -11.51
C GLY A 89 20.05 -7.69 -11.97
N THR A 90 19.16 -7.80 -12.96
CA THR A 90 18.33 -6.69 -13.48
C THR A 90 16.83 -6.98 -13.45
N GLY A 91 16.45 -8.26 -13.39
CA GLY A 91 15.06 -8.72 -13.38
C GLY A 91 14.51 -9.00 -11.98
N PRO A 92 13.23 -9.40 -11.90
CA PRO A 92 12.60 -9.71 -10.63
C PRO A 92 13.27 -10.92 -9.97
N GLY A 93 13.29 -10.91 -8.64
CA GLY A 93 13.87 -11.98 -7.83
C GLY A 93 13.53 -11.82 -6.36
N THR A 94 13.84 -12.83 -5.55
CA THR A 94 13.71 -12.73 -4.10
C THR A 94 14.80 -11.82 -3.56
N LEU A 95 14.47 -10.93 -2.62
CA LEU A 95 15.49 -10.18 -1.88
C LEU A 95 16.41 -11.17 -1.14
N PRO A 96 17.73 -11.08 -1.32
CA PRO A 96 18.67 -11.83 -0.50
C PRO A 96 18.46 -11.56 1.00
N GLY A 97 18.29 -12.62 1.80
CA GLY A 97 18.13 -12.52 3.26
C GLY A 97 16.68 -12.55 3.73
N ALA A 98 16.40 -11.93 4.87
CA ALA A 98 15.08 -11.95 5.52
C ALA A 98 14.09 -10.92 4.94
N GLY A 99 14.54 -10.05 4.02
CA GLY A 99 13.78 -8.89 3.54
C GLY A 99 14.17 -7.61 4.25
N VAL A 100 13.54 -6.50 3.82
CA VAL A 100 13.70 -5.16 4.39
C VAL A 100 12.42 -4.81 5.15
N PHE A 101 12.59 -4.41 6.40
CA PHE A 101 11.52 -4.09 7.34
C PHE A 101 11.56 -2.61 7.67
N LYS A 102 10.39 -1.98 7.70
CA LYS A 102 10.21 -0.65 8.29
C LYS A 102 9.12 -0.71 9.33
N THR A 103 9.33 0.00 10.42
CA THR A 103 8.31 0.10 11.47
C THR A 103 8.23 1.52 11.97
N TRP A 104 7.01 2.01 12.14
CA TRP A 104 6.73 3.28 12.79
C TRP A 104 5.45 3.19 13.61
N THR A 105 5.26 4.17 14.49
CA THR A 105 4.06 4.31 15.30
C THR A 105 3.45 5.67 15.01
N ALA A 106 2.21 5.67 14.55
CA ALA A 106 1.43 6.86 14.29
C ALA A 106 1.10 7.63 15.58
N THR A 107 0.63 8.87 15.44
CA THR A 107 0.32 9.75 16.59
C THR A 107 -0.79 9.18 17.48
N ASP A 108 -1.70 8.39 16.93
CA ASP A 108 -2.79 7.71 17.62
C ASP A 108 -2.36 6.39 18.31
N GLY A 109 -1.10 6.00 18.16
CA GLY A 109 -0.54 4.77 18.71
C GLY A 109 -0.67 3.56 17.79
N ASP A 110 -1.24 3.70 16.59
CA ASP A 110 -1.26 2.60 15.62
C ASP A 110 0.15 2.28 15.13
N LYS A 111 0.51 1.00 15.13
CA LYS A 111 1.83 0.53 14.72
C LYS A 111 1.77 -0.09 13.34
N PHE A 112 2.54 0.49 12.43
CA PHE A 112 2.69 0.00 11.07
C PHE A 112 3.96 -0.84 10.95
N THR A 113 3.87 -1.92 10.18
CA THR A 113 4.98 -2.81 9.85
C THR A 113 4.96 -3.06 8.35
N GLU A 114 5.98 -2.55 7.67
CA GLU A 114 6.25 -2.82 6.26
C GLU A 114 7.28 -3.94 6.15
N THR A 115 7.03 -4.91 5.28
CA THR A 115 7.90 -6.05 5.00
C THR A 115 8.08 -6.21 3.50
N LEU A 116 9.27 -5.89 3.00
CA LEU A 116 9.67 -6.01 1.59
C LEU A 116 10.49 -7.29 1.40
N THR A 117 10.05 -8.18 0.53
CA THR A 117 10.67 -9.52 0.35
C THR A 117 11.13 -9.80 -1.07
N THR A 118 10.75 -8.94 -2.02
CA THR A 118 10.94 -9.19 -3.45
C THR A 118 11.60 -7.98 -4.09
N VAL A 119 12.55 -8.24 -4.99
CA VAL A 119 13.04 -7.28 -5.97
C VAL A 119 12.13 -7.39 -7.19
N ASP A 120 11.41 -6.33 -7.54
CA ASP A 120 10.59 -6.27 -8.75
C ASP A 120 11.45 -5.95 -9.98
N SER A 121 12.37 -4.99 -9.84
CA SER A 121 13.27 -4.58 -10.93
C SER A 121 14.50 -3.86 -10.42
N ILE A 122 15.58 -3.92 -11.21
CA ILE A 122 16.80 -3.13 -10.99
C ILE A 122 17.19 -2.46 -12.30
N ASN A 123 17.14 -1.12 -12.32
CA ASN A 123 17.56 -0.31 -13.46
C ASN A 123 18.98 0.19 -13.25
N ARG A 124 19.86 -0.18 -14.19
CA ARG A 124 21.30 0.16 -14.24
C ARG A 124 21.65 0.87 -15.56
N GLY A 125 20.67 1.46 -16.23
CA GLY A 125 20.84 2.04 -17.57
C GLY A 125 21.69 3.30 -17.60
N THR A 126 21.95 3.92 -16.45
CA THR A 126 22.72 5.15 -16.31
C THR A 126 23.99 4.87 -15.49
N PRO A 127 25.19 5.19 -16.00
CA PRO A 127 26.43 5.00 -15.25
C PRO A 127 26.42 5.72 -13.89
N ASN A 128 26.89 5.04 -12.84
CA ASN A 128 26.91 5.54 -11.47
C ASN A 128 25.54 5.88 -10.89
N ALA A 129 24.47 5.27 -11.42
CA ALA A 129 23.14 5.35 -10.87
C ALA A 129 22.50 3.96 -10.81
N VAL A 130 21.64 3.76 -9.82
CA VAL A 130 20.82 2.54 -9.70
C VAL A 130 19.45 2.91 -9.19
N THR A 131 18.43 2.28 -9.76
CA THR A 131 17.06 2.33 -9.22
C THR A 131 16.59 0.92 -8.96
N VAL A 132 16.23 0.64 -7.72
CA VAL A 132 15.76 -0.67 -7.27
C VAL A 132 14.31 -0.52 -6.85
N LYS A 133 13.42 -1.31 -7.45
CA LYS A 133 12.03 -1.44 -7.00
C LYS A 133 11.89 -2.70 -6.19
N LEU A 134 11.46 -2.55 -4.94
CA LEU A 134 11.14 -3.64 -4.03
C LEU A 134 9.62 -3.73 -3.84
N SER A 135 9.13 -4.93 -3.57
CA SER A 135 7.73 -5.18 -3.26
C SER A 135 7.57 -6.07 -2.03
N GLY A 136 6.41 -5.90 -1.39
CA GLY A 136 6.05 -6.62 -0.18
C GLY A 136 4.68 -6.20 0.33
N THR A 137 4.52 -6.22 1.65
CA THR A 137 3.26 -5.88 2.32
C THR A 137 3.45 -4.88 3.44
N VAL A 138 2.40 -4.13 3.75
CA VAL A 138 2.27 -3.31 4.96
C VAL A 138 1.06 -3.76 5.76
N SER A 139 1.24 -3.86 7.07
CA SER A 139 0.19 -4.19 8.02
C SER A 139 0.22 -3.24 9.22
N ASP A 140 -0.95 -2.94 9.79
CA ASP A 140 -1.10 -2.10 10.96
C ASP A 140 -1.73 -2.85 12.14
N THR A 141 -1.80 -2.21 13.32
CA THR A 141 -2.45 -2.79 14.49
C THR A 141 -3.94 -2.49 14.57
N SER A 142 -4.41 -1.44 13.90
CA SER A 142 -5.83 -1.09 13.82
C SER A 142 -6.61 -1.98 12.84
N GLY A 143 -5.93 -2.69 11.95
CA GLY A 143 -6.51 -3.62 10.97
C GLY A 143 -7.02 -2.93 9.71
N VAL A 144 -6.67 -1.66 9.47
CA VAL A 144 -6.97 -0.95 8.22
C VAL A 144 -6.04 -1.44 7.11
N PHE A 145 -4.78 -1.71 7.44
CA PHE A 145 -3.80 -2.32 6.55
C PHE A 145 -3.58 -3.78 6.97
N VAL A 146 -4.02 -4.72 6.13
CA VAL A 146 -3.85 -6.16 6.37
C VAL A 146 -3.18 -6.79 5.16
N ASP A 147 -1.87 -7.01 5.28
CA ASP A 147 -1.02 -7.52 4.22
C ASP A 147 -1.20 -6.75 2.90
N THR A 148 -1.40 -5.43 3.02
CA THR A 148 -1.68 -4.55 1.89
C THR A 148 -0.44 -4.47 0.99
N PRO A 149 -0.55 -4.69 -0.33
CA PRO A 149 0.59 -4.58 -1.22
C PRO A 149 1.23 -3.19 -1.19
N ILE A 150 2.56 -3.17 -1.07
CA ILE A 150 3.37 -1.96 -1.07
C ILE A 150 4.62 -2.13 -1.93
N PHE A 151 5.04 -1.02 -2.53
CA PHE A 151 6.26 -0.92 -3.31
C PHE A 151 7.17 0.16 -2.73
N LEU A 152 8.46 -0.16 -2.61
CA LEU A 152 9.50 0.82 -2.31
C LEU A 152 10.37 1.01 -3.55
N ILE A 153 10.54 2.25 -3.99
CA ILE A 153 11.53 2.62 -5.00
C ILE A 153 12.71 3.29 -4.31
N LEU A 154 13.86 2.62 -4.32
CA LEU A 154 15.14 3.20 -3.96
C LEU A 154 15.81 3.73 -5.22
N SER A 155 16.16 5.01 -5.25
CA SER A 155 16.96 5.60 -6.32
C SER A 155 18.23 6.20 -5.73
N ALA A 156 19.37 5.87 -6.34
CA ALA A 156 20.67 6.38 -5.93
C ALA A 156 21.47 6.85 -7.15
N ASN A 157 22.22 7.93 -7.00
CA ASN A 157 23.02 8.53 -8.06
C ASN A 157 24.30 9.20 -7.53
N GLN A 158 25.43 8.99 -8.21
CA GLN A 158 26.71 9.67 -7.95
C GLN A 158 27.05 10.62 -9.10
N VAL A 159 26.66 11.89 -8.94
CA VAL A 159 27.02 12.93 -9.91
C VAL A 159 28.53 13.15 -9.88
N GLY A 160 29.19 13.04 -11.03
CA GLY A 160 30.65 13.18 -11.15
C GLY A 160 31.43 11.86 -11.10
N GLY A 161 30.75 10.72 -10.95
CA GLY A 161 31.37 9.38 -11.07
C GLY A 161 31.60 8.66 -9.75
N PRO A 162 32.32 7.52 -9.76
CA PRO A 162 32.61 6.78 -8.55
C PRO A 162 33.38 7.62 -7.53
N HIS A 163 33.15 7.36 -6.24
CA HIS A 163 33.75 8.07 -5.10
C HIS A 163 33.29 9.52 -4.88
N THR A 164 32.27 9.99 -5.62
CA THR A 164 31.59 11.25 -5.27
C THR A 164 30.43 11.02 -4.32
N ALA A 165 29.82 12.10 -3.82
CA ALA A 165 28.68 12.03 -2.94
C ALA A 165 27.51 11.28 -3.61
N ILE A 166 26.94 10.31 -2.89
CA ILE A 166 25.75 9.57 -3.31
C ILE A 166 24.53 10.39 -2.91
N SER A 167 23.70 10.75 -3.89
CA SER A 167 22.35 11.27 -3.65
C SER A 167 21.37 10.13 -3.69
N MET A 168 20.46 10.05 -2.71
CA MET A 168 19.47 8.97 -2.60
C MET A 168 18.07 9.49 -2.31
N SER A 169 17.07 8.76 -2.78
CA SER A 169 15.67 8.96 -2.43
C SER A 169 14.95 7.62 -2.29
N PHE A 170 13.94 7.60 -1.42
CA PHE A 170 13.08 6.44 -1.20
C PHE A 170 11.64 6.88 -1.40
N THR A 171 10.86 6.13 -2.17
CA THR A 171 9.44 6.42 -2.39
C THR A 171 8.64 5.15 -2.16
N ASP A 172 7.77 5.18 -1.16
CA ASP A 172 6.79 4.13 -0.92
C ASP A 172 5.49 4.45 -1.64
N THR A 173 4.86 3.40 -2.15
CA THR A 173 3.53 3.45 -2.74
C THR A 173 2.77 2.22 -2.31
N SER A 174 1.73 2.41 -1.51
CA SER A 174 0.79 1.35 -1.19
C SER A 174 -0.38 1.36 -2.17
N VAL A 175 -0.90 0.18 -2.48
CA VAL A 175 -2.11 0.02 -3.28
C VAL A 175 -3.13 -0.71 -2.43
N VAL A 176 -3.98 0.04 -1.72
CA VAL A 176 -5.18 -0.54 -1.11
C VAL A 176 -6.18 -0.78 -2.23
N ALA A 177 -6.52 -2.05 -2.45
CA ALA A 177 -7.61 -2.39 -3.37
C ALA A 177 -8.88 -1.67 -2.89
N GLY A 178 -9.50 -0.89 -3.77
CA GLY A 178 -10.72 -0.18 -3.42
C GLY A 178 -11.81 -1.16 -3.00
N VAL A 179 -12.03 -1.27 -1.70
CA VAL A 179 -13.16 -2.03 -1.16
C VAL A 179 -14.41 -1.22 -1.50
N PRO A 180 -15.45 -1.82 -2.12
CA PRO A 180 -16.68 -1.11 -2.37
C PRO A 180 -17.21 -0.52 -1.06
N GLU A 181 -17.43 0.79 -1.05
CA GLU A 181 -17.96 1.47 0.12
C GLU A 181 -19.25 0.80 0.59
N ALA A 182 -19.57 0.90 1.87
CA ALA A 182 -20.84 0.39 2.41
C ALA A 182 -22.06 0.91 1.62
N SER A 183 -21.98 2.15 1.11
CA SER A 183 -22.97 2.75 0.20
C SER A 183 -23.12 1.96 -1.11
N THR A 184 -22.03 1.43 -1.66
CA THR A 184 -22.02 0.59 -2.87
C THR A 184 -22.70 -0.74 -2.61
N TRP A 185 -22.43 -1.37 -1.46
CA TRP A 185 -23.14 -2.58 -1.04
C TRP A 185 -24.63 -2.34 -0.82
N ALA A 186 -24.98 -1.22 -0.17
CA ALA A 186 -26.37 -0.84 0.06
C ALA A 186 -27.10 -0.56 -1.27
N MET A 187 -26.48 0.17 -2.19
CA MET A 187 -27.01 0.43 -3.53
C MET A 187 -27.20 -0.87 -4.33
N MET A 188 -26.23 -1.78 -4.26
CA MET A 188 -26.33 -3.08 -4.93
C MET A 188 -27.47 -3.92 -4.33
N GLY A 189 -27.59 -3.94 -3.00
CA GLY A 189 -28.68 -4.60 -2.29
C GLY A 189 -30.06 -4.01 -2.64
N LEU A 190 -30.19 -2.69 -2.67
CA LEU A 190 -31.41 -2.00 -3.10
C LEU A 190 -31.73 -2.28 -4.57
N GLY A 191 -30.72 -2.32 -5.44
CA GLY A 191 -30.88 -2.69 -6.84
C GLY A 191 -31.45 -4.10 -7.00
N PHE A 192 -30.91 -5.08 -6.28
CA PHE A 192 -31.42 -6.45 -6.30
C PHE A 192 -32.81 -6.56 -5.67
N ALA A 193 -33.08 -5.86 -4.57
CA ALA A 193 -34.40 -5.81 -3.97
C ALA A 193 -35.45 -5.22 -4.92
N GLY A 194 -35.10 -4.16 -5.64
CA GLY A 194 -35.95 -3.54 -6.67
C GLY A 194 -36.27 -4.49 -7.82
N LEU A 195 -35.27 -5.22 -8.33
CA LEU A 195 -35.45 -6.24 -9.37
C LEU A 195 -36.32 -7.40 -8.89
N GLY A 196 -36.07 -7.92 -7.68
CA GLY A 196 -36.87 -8.98 -7.07
C GLY A 196 -38.34 -8.57 -6.91
N TYR A 197 -38.59 -7.34 -6.45
CA TYR A 197 -39.93 -6.79 -6.33
C TYR A 197 -40.63 -6.66 -7.69
N ALA A 198 -39.94 -6.11 -8.70
CA ALA A 198 -40.50 -5.97 -10.05
C ALA A 198 -40.86 -7.32 -10.68
N ALA A 199 -40.02 -8.35 -10.52
CA ALA A 199 -40.28 -9.70 -11.00
C ALA A 199 -41.50 -10.34 -10.31
N SER A 200 -41.66 -10.13 -9.00
CA SER A 200 -42.81 -10.64 -8.24
C SER A 200 -44.15 -10.08 -8.72
N ARG A 201 -44.18 -8.81 -9.17
CA ARG A 201 -45.39 -8.16 -9.67
C ARG A 201 -45.83 -8.72 -11.01
N ARG A 202 -44.90 -9.09 -11.90
CA ARG A 202 -45.21 -9.66 -13.23
C ARG A 202 -45.84 -11.05 -13.15
N ARG A 203 -45.49 -11.85 -12.13
CA ARG A 203 -46.08 -13.19 -11.94
C ARG A 203 -47.57 -13.15 -11.61
N LYS A 204 -48.08 -12.04 -11.07
CA LYS A 204 -49.51 -11.87 -10.77
C LYS A 204 -50.35 -11.45 -11.98
N THR A 205 -49.74 -11.22 -13.15
CA THR A 205 -50.45 -10.83 -14.38
C THR A 205 -50.60 -12.01 -15.36
N ILE A 206 -49.98 -13.16 -15.09
CA ILE A 206 -50.25 -14.41 -15.82
C ILE A 206 -51.34 -15.15 -15.04
N ASP A 207 -52.55 -14.60 -15.05
CA ASP A 207 -53.75 -15.28 -14.56
C ASP A 207 -54.61 -15.68 -15.78
N VAL A 208 -54.42 -16.93 -16.19
CA VAL A 208 -55.43 -17.87 -16.72
C VAL A 208 -56.57 -17.24 -17.54
N SER A 209 -56.32 -16.87 -18.79
CA SER A 209 -57.38 -16.68 -19.81
C SER A 209 -57.23 -17.57 -21.05
N LEU A 210 -56.32 -18.56 -21.03
CA LEU A 210 -56.06 -19.48 -22.14
C LEU A 210 -56.44 -20.95 -21.84
N LEU A 211 -57.43 -21.17 -20.97
CA LEU A 211 -58.06 -22.49 -20.77
C LEU A 211 -59.59 -22.36 -20.80
N THR A 212 -60.15 -22.06 -21.97
CA THR A 212 -61.54 -22.36 -22.34
C THR A 212 -61.61 -22.54 -23.85
#